data_AF-A0A7W6MB03-F1
#
_entry.id   AF-A0A7W6MB03-F1
#
_cell.length_a   1.000
_cell.length_b   1.000
_cell.length_c   1.000
_cell.angle_alpha   90.00
_cell.angle_beta   90.00
_cell.angle_gamma   90.00
#
_symmetry.space_group_name_H-M   'P 1'
#
loop_
_entity.id
_entity.type
_entity.pdbx_description
1 polymer ?
#
loop_
_entity_poly.entity_id
_entity_poly.type
_entity_poly.pdbx_seq_one_letter_code
_entity_poly.pdbx_strand_id
1 'polypeptide(L)'
;MSNIDELQRRITAAMDRVAQGLDKIGSTPSGPDPETEQALEDERTANAQLTERVRALKTKSDAEMAGLRAQIDEAEARISQLDVELQRVRRANAQLNEACNALREANSEGVGDPHLINKSMMAELEGLRAARASDVAETSAILAALTPLLDTAGQPYEPTNEENV
;
A
#
# COMPACT_ATOMS: atom_id res chain seq x y z
N MET A 1 -66.44 -62.01 29.15
CA MET A 1 -66.82 -61.05 28.09
C MET A 1 -66.57 -59.60 28.54
N SER A 2 -66.90 -59.20 29.78
CA SER A 2 -66.66 -57.83 30.29
C SER A 2 -65.24 -57.27 30.15
N ASN A 3 -64.19 -58.08 30.33
CA ASN A 3 -62.80 -57.61 30.21
C ASN A 3 -62.40 -57.24 28.78
N ILE A 4 -63.02 -57.86 27.77
CA ILE A 4 -62.76 -57.56 26.36
C ILE A 4 -63.39 -56.22 25.99
N ASP A 5 -64.61 -55.96 26.45
CA ASP A 5 -65.32 -54.70 26.22
C ASP A 5 -64.60 -53.51 26.90
N GLU A 6 -64.05 -53.73 28.10
CA GLU A 6 -63.27 -52.72 28.82
C GLU A 6 -61.92 -52.42 28.14
N LEU A 7 -61.23 -53.46 27.66
CA LEU A 7 -60.00 -53.31 26.87
C LEU A 7 -60.28 -52.59 25.55
N GLN A 8 -61.36 -52.93 24.84
CA GLN A 8 -61.78 -52.24 23.63
C GLN A 8 -62.06 -50.77 23.90
N ARG A 9 -62.81 -50.44 24.96
CA ARG A 9 -63.11 -49.05 25.33
C ARG A 9 -61.84 -48.26 25.68
N ARG A 10 -60.85 -48.87 26.35
CA ARG A 10 -59.55 -48.25 26.62
C ARG A 10 -58.70 -48.06 25.37
N ILE A 11 -58.71 -49.02 24.43
CA ILE A 11 -58.00 -48.90 23.16
C ILE A 11 -58.59 -47.78 22.32
N THR A 12 -59.91 -47.70 22.19
CA THR A 12 -60.58 -46.61 21.45
C THR A 12 -60.24 -45.25 22.07
N ALA A 13 -60.31 -45.12 23.40
CA ALA A 13 -59.94 -43.88 24.08
C ALA A 13 -58.45 -43.52 23.94
N ALA A 14 -57.56 -44.53 23.87
CA ALA A 14 -56.14 -44.31 23.61
C ALA A 14 -55.90 -43.89 22.16
N MET A 15 -56.60 -44.48 21.19
CA MET A 15 -56.52 -44.11 19.78
C MET A 15 -57.08 -42.71 19.53
N ASP A 16 -58.20 -42.32 20.16
CA ASP A 16 -58.73 -40.96 20.09
C ASP A 16 -57.75 -39.94 20.67
N ARG A 17 -57.07 -40.29 21.79
CA ARG A 17 -56.03 -39.44 22.38
C ARG A 17 -54.80 -39.32 21.48
N VAL A 18 -54.42 -40.40 20.81
CA VAL A 18 -53.32 -40.40 19.82
C VAL A 18 -53.71 -39.59 18.59
N ALA A 19 -54.95 -39.71 18.10
CA ALA A 19 -55.48 -38.91 17.00
C ALA A 19 -55.47 -37.41 17.34
N GLN A 20 -55.98 -37.04 18.52
CA GLN A 20 -55.93 -35.65 19.02
C GLN A 20 -54.49 -35.17 19.24
N GLY A 21 -53.59 -36.05 19.65
CA GLY A 21 -52.16 -35.77 19.79
C GLY A 21 -51.49 -35.53 18.45
N LEU A 22 -51.79 -36.34 17.44
CA LEU A 22 -51.31 -36.17 16.07
C LEU A 22 -51.85 -34.89 15.44
N ASP A 23 -53.13 -34.56 15.64
CA ASP A 23 -53.71 -33.30 15.15
C ASP A 23 -53.05 -32.09 15.82
N LYS A 24 -52.70 -32.16 17.11
CA LYS A 24 -51.94 -31.10 17.81
C LYS A 24 -50.51 -30.94 17.29
N ILE A 25 -49.83 -32.05 16.98
CA ILE A 25 -48.48 -32.01 16.42
C ILE A 25 -48.52 -31.52 14.97
N GLY A 26 -49.51 -31.96 14.19
CA GLY A 26 -49.72 -31.51 12.81
C GLY A 26 -50.22 -30.07 12.68
N SER A 27 -50.79 -29.50 13.76
CA SER A 27 -51.17 -28.07 13.83
C SER A 27 -50.09 -27.18 14.45
N THR A 28 -48.95 -27.74 14.86
CA THR A 28 -47.77 -26.93 15.17
C THR A 28 -47.17 -26.47 13.84
N PRO A 29 -46.98 -25.16 13.60
CA PRO A 29 -46.44 -24.68 12.34
C PRO A 29 -45.08 -25.34 12.09
N SER A 30 -45.02 -26.21 11.08
CA SER A 30 -43.81 -26.91 10.65
C SER A 30 -43.07 -26.00 9.67
N GLY A 31 -42.49 -24.91 10.17
CA GLY A 31 -41.69 -23.97 9.40
C GLY A 31 -40.96 -23.01 10.33
N PRO A 32 -39.84 -22.42 9.90
CA PRO A 32 -39.25 -21.30 10.62
C PRO A 32 -40.31 -20.21 10.79
N ASP A 33 -40.32 -19.54 11.94
CA ASP A 33 -41.21 -18.40 12.18
C ASP A 33 -40.90 -17.31 11.13
N PRO A 34 -41.88 -16.73 10.42
CA PRO A 34 -41.63 -15.67 9.43
C PRO A 34 -40.72 -14.53 9.94
N GLU A 35 -40.79 -14.20 11.24
CA GLU A 35 -39.91 -13.20 11.85
C GLU A 35 -38.43 -13.63 11.84
N THR A 36 -38.17 -14.93 12.01
CA THR A 36 -36.80 -15.49 11.93
C THR A 36 -36.28 -15.58 10.50
N GLU A 37 -37.14 -15.83 9.52
CA GLU A 37 -36.76 -15.82 8.10
C GLU A 37 -36.37 -14.41 7.65
N GLN A 38 -37.15 -13.41 8.06
CA GLN A 38 -36.89 -12.01 7.76
C GLN A 38 -35.61 -11.50 8.41
N ALA A 39 -35.35 -11.83 9.68
CA ALA A 39 -34.08 -11.52 10.34
C ALA A 39 -32.87 -12.17 9.66
N LEU A 40 -33.02 -13.39 9.14
CA LEU A 40 -31.98 -14.08 8.37
C LEU A 40 -31.69 -13.40 7.03
N GLU A 41 -32.72 -12.89 6.35
CA GLU A 41 -32.56 -12.11 5.13
C GLU A 41 -31.87 -10.77 5.41
N ASP A 42 -32.28 -10.05 6.45
CA ASP A 42 -31.66 -8.80 6.88
C ASP A 42 -30.17 -9.01 7.22
N GLU A 43 -29.85 -10.02 8.02
CA GLU A 43 -28.45 -10.38 8.33
C GLU A 43 -27.65 -10.75 7.07
N ARG A 44 -28.23 -11.51 6.13
CA ARG A 44 -27.56 -11.84 4.87
C ARG A 44 -27.26 -10.60 4.04
N THR A 45 -28.19 -9.65 3.98
CA THR A 45 -27.95 -8.38 3.25
C THR A 45 -26.88 -7.54 3.94
N ALA A 46 -26.90 -7.43 5.27
CA ALA A 46 -25.88 -6.74 6.05
C ALA A 46 -24.50 -7.38 5.85
N ASN A 47 -24.42 -8.71 5.88
CA ASN A 47 -23.17 -9.45 5.67
C ASN A 47 -22.62 -9.25 4.26
N ALA A 48 -23.49 -9.24 3.23
CA ALA A 48 -23.10 -8.96 1.86
C ALA A 48 -22.51 -7.54 1.71
N GLN A 49 -23.16 -6.53 2.29
CA GLN A 49 -22.69 -5.15 2.29
C GLN A 49 -21.35 -5.00 3.03
N LEU A 50 -21.21 -5.63 4.20
CA LEU A 50 -19.95 -5.62 4.96
C LEU A 50 -18.82 -6.30 4.19
N THR A 51 -19.09 -7.44 3.56
CA THR A 51 -18.11 -8.15 2.73
C THR A 51 -17.66 -7.30 1.55
N GLU A 52 -18.57 -6.59 0.90
CA GLU A 52 -18.25 -5.66 -0.17
C GLU A 52 -17.40 -4.48 0.33
N ARG A 53 -17.78 -3.86 1.46
CA ARG A 53 -17.00 -2.79 2.09
C ARG A 53 -15.58 -3.25 2.46
N VAL A 54 -15.44 -4.43 3.06
CA VAL A 54 -14.14 -5.01 3.40
C VAL A 54 -13.32 -5.25 2.14
N ARG A 55 -13.93 -5.76 1.06
CA ARG A 55 -13.24 -5.95 -0.22
C ARG A 55 -12.78 -4.63 -0.84
N ALA A 56 -13.63 -3.60 -0.80
CA ALA A 56 -13.28 -2.27 -1.29
C ALA A 56 -12.14 -1.63 -0.47
N LEU A 57 -12.23 -1.69 0.87
CA LEU A 57 -11.18 -1.22 1.77
C LEU A 57 -9.86 -1.95 1.55
N LYS A 58 -9.90 -3.28 1.39
CA LYS A 58 -8.72 -4.08 1.11
C LYS A 58 -8.09 -3.68 -0.22
N THR A 59 -8.89 -3.49 -1.27
CA THR A 59 -8.41 -3.07 -2.59
C THR A 59 -7.75 -1.68 -2.50
N LYS A 60 -8.36 -0.75 -1.76
CA LYS A 60 -7.80 0.59 -1.52
C LYS A 60 -6.48 0.52 -0.75
N SER A 61 -6.44 -0.25 0.34
CA SER A 61 -5.23 -0.44 1.15
C SER A 61 -4.11 -1.10 0.34
N ASP A 62 -4.41 -2.11 -0.47
CA ASP A 62 -3.43 -2.78 -1.31
C ASP A 62 -2.86 -1.82 -2.37
N ALA A 63 -3.70 -0.96 -2.95
CA ALA A 63 -3.28 0.08 -3.89
C ALA A 63 -2.40 1.15 -3.23
N GLU A 64 -2.77 1.63 -2.04
CA GLU A 64 -1.98 2.59 -1.26
C GLU A 64 -0.61 2.00 -0.87
N MET A 65 -0.60 0.75 -0.41
CA MET A 65 0.64 0.03 -0.08
C MET A 65 1.53 -0.18 -1.31
N ALA A 66 0.95 -0.48 -2.47
CA ALA A 66 1.70 -0.58 -3.71
C ALA A 66 2.30 0.77 -4.12
N GLY A 67 1.54 1.87 -3.97
CA GLY A 67 2.02 3.23 -4.23
C GLY A 67 3.17 3.63 -3.31
N LEU A 68 3.06 3.37 -2.00
CA LEU A 68 4.13 3.65 -1.03
C LEU A 68 5.39 2.83 -1.31
N ARG A 69 5.26 1.55 -1.68
CA ARG A 69 6.40 0.71 -2.08
C ARG A 69 7.12 1.28 -3.30
N ALA A 70 6.36 1.67 -4.33
CA ALA A 70 6.94 2.28 -5.52
C ALA A 70 7.69 3.59 -5.20
N GLN A 71 7.16 4.41 -4.28
CA GLN A 71 7.84 5.64 -3.83
C GLN A 71 9.14 5.35 -3.07
N ILE A 72 9.18 4.30 -2.24
CA ILE A 72 10.39 3.86 -1.55
C ILE A 72 11.44 3.38 -2.56
N ASP A 73 11.07 2.51 -3.49
CA ASP A 73 11.98 2.00 -4.52
C ASP A 73 12.57 3.14 -5.36
N GLU A 74 11.75 4.13 -5.73
CA GLU A 74 12.22 5.31 -6.46
C GLU A 74 13.14 6.20 -5.61
N ALA A 75 12.85 6.35 -4.31
CA ALA A 75 13.71 7.09 -3.40
C ALA A 75 15.07 6.41 -3.20
N GLU A 76 15.10 5.09 -3.05
CA GLU A 76 16.33 4.31 -2.97
C GLU A 76 17.18 4.44 -4.23
N ALA A 77 16.55 4.39 -5.41
CA ALA A 77 17.23 4.61 -6.69
C ALA A 77 17.86 6.01 -6.77
N ARG A 78 17.15 7.06 -6.32
CA ARG A 78 17.67 8.43 -6.29
C ARG A 78 18.86 8.58 -5.33
N ILE A 79 18.79 8.00 -4.13
CA ILE A 79 19.89 8.03 -3.16
C ILE A 79 21.13 7.36 -3.75
N SER A 80 20.96 6.17 -4.36
CA SER A 80 22.05 5.45 -5.03
C SER A 80 22.70 6.28 -6.14
N GLN A 81 21.89 6.99 -6.95
CA GLN A 81 22.41 7.87 -7.99
C GLN A 81 23.20 9.05 -7.42
N LEU A 82 22.70 9.70 -6.36
CA LEU A 82 23.40 10.80 -5.70
C LEU A 82 24.72 10.33 -5.07
N ASP A 83 24.76 9.14 -4.48
CA ASP A 83 25.99 8.56 -3.94
C ASP A 83 27.04 8.35 -5.03
N VAL A 84 26.65 7.85 -6.21
CA VAL A 84 27.55 7.68 -7.35
C VAL A 84 28.14 9.01 -7.80
N GLU A 85 27.31 10.04 -7.95
CA GLU A 85 27.78 11.37 -8.37
C GLU A 85 28.67 12.02 -7.30
N LEU A 86 28.34 11.89 -6.02
CA LEU A 86 29.18 12.37 -4.92
C LEU A 86 30.57 11.72 -4.94
N GLN A 87 30.64 10.39 -5.14
CA GLN A 87 31.91 9.68 -5.27
C GLN A 87 32.71 10.14 -6.49
N ARG A 88 32.03 10.42 -7.61
CA ARG A 88 32.65 10.97 -8.81
C ARG A 88 33.28 12.34 -8.55
N VAL A 89 32.54 13.24 -7.90
CA VAL A 89 33.04 14.58 -7.51
C VAL A 89 34.25 14.47 -6.58
N ARG A 90 34.20 13.58 -5.57
CA ARG A 90 35.33 13.35 -4.66
C ARG A 90 36.58 12.86 -5.40
N ARG A 91 36.41 11.91 -6.33
CA ARG A 91 37.51 11.38 -7.14
C ARG A 91 38.11 12.46 -8.03
N ALA A 92 37.28 13.24 -8.71
CA ALA A 92 37.76 14.31 -9.60
C ALA A 92 38.51 15.39 -8.81
N ASN A 93 38.02 15.78 -7.62
CA ASN A 93 38.74 16.70 -6.73
C ASN A 93 40.09 16.15 -6.25
N ALA A 94 40.16 14.86 -5.90
CA ALA A 94 41.42 14.23 -5.52
C ALA A 94 42.45 14.26 -6.67
N GLN A 95 42.00 13.97 -7.90
CA GLN A 95 42.85 14.04 -9.10
C GLN A 95 43.30 15.47 -9.40
N LEU A 96 42.44 16.46 -9.22
CA LEU A 96 42.78 17.88 -9.39
C LEU A 96 43.85 18.31 -8.38
N ASN A 97 43.68 17.95 -7.10
CA ASN A 97 44.66 18.24 -6.05
C ASN A 97 46.03 17.60 -6.35
N GLU A 98 46.06 16.35 -6.79
CA GLU A 98 47.28 15.66 -7.21
C GLU A 98 47.95 16.39 -8.38
N ALA A 99 47.18 16.77 -9.41
CA ALA A 99 47.70 17.49 -10.57
C ALA A 99 48.23 18.89 -10.20
N CYS A 100 47.54 19.61 -9.31
CA CYS A 100 48.00 20.90 -8.79
C CYS A 100 49.29 20.78 -7.98
N ASN A 101 49.45 19.72 -7.18
CA ASN A 101 50.69 19.48 -6.43
C ASN A 101 51.86 19.19 -7.38
N ALA A 102 51.66 18.32 -8.37
CA ALA A 102 52.69 18.01 -9.37
C ALA A 102 53.11 19.25 -10.17
N LEU A 103 52.17 20.11 -10.54
CA LEU A 103 52.47 21.39 -11.21
C LEU A 103 53.28 22.34 -10.32
N ARG A 104 52.97 22.41 -9.02
CA ARG A 104 53.72 23.25 -8.08
C ARG A 104 55.15 22.75 -7.90
N GLU A 105 55.33 21.44 -7.79
CA GLU A 105 56.65 20.80 -7.70
C GLU A 105 57.49 21.07 -8.96
N ALA A 106 56.94 20.79 -10.14
CA ALA A 106 57.62 21.04 -11.41
C ALA A 106 57.96 22.52 -11.63
N ASN A 107 57.04 23.44 -11.28
CA ASN A 107 57.32 24.87 -11.33
C ASN A 107 58.40 25.31 -10.32
N SER A 108 58.47 24.69 -9.13
CA SER A 108 59.50 24.99 -8.13
C SER A 108 60.89 24.53 -8.56
N GLU A 109 60.96 23.47 -9.37
CA GLU A 109 62.19 22.99 -10.01
C GLU A 109 62.54 23.79 -11.28
N GLY A 110 61.67 24.73 -11.69
CA GLY A 110 61.83 25.50 -12.92
C GLY A 110 61.59 24.69 -14.20
N VAL A 111 61.06 23.47 -14.07
CA VAL A 111 60.75 22.58 -15.19
C VAL A 111 59.29 22.79 -15.57
N GLY A 112 59.05 23.66 -16.54
CA GLY A 112 57.73 23.78 -17.15
C GLY A 112 57.43 22.54 -18.00
N ASP A 113 56.64 21.60 -17.47
CA ASP A 113 56.23 20.39 -18.19
C ASP A 113 54.84 20.58 -18.85
N PRO A 114 54.75 20.67 -20.20
CA PRO A 114 53.48 20.76 -20.92
C PRO A 114 52.52 19.58 -20.65
N HIS A 115 53.03 18.38 -20.35
CA HIS A 115 52.20 17.22 -20.04
C HIS A 115 51.47 17.37 -18.70
N LEU A 116 52.11 17.99 -17.69
CA LEU A 116 51.46 18.27 -16.41
C LEU A 116 50.36 19.31 -16.53
N ILE A 117 50.55 20.33 -17.38
CA ILE A 117 49.53 21.34 -17.69
C ILE A 117 48.33 20.69 -18.38
N ASN A 118 48.57 19.83 -19.36
CA ASN A 118 47.50 19.08 -20.02
C ASN A 118 46.78 18.13 -19.04
N LYS A 119 47.51 17.46 -18.14
CA LYS A 119 46.93 16.60 -17.09
C LYS A 119 46.06 17.41 -16.12
N SER A 120 46.50 18.59 -15.69
CA SER A 120 45.70 19.44 -14.79
C SER A 120 44.45 19.96 -15.46
N MET A 121 44.54 20.41 -16.71
CA MET A 121 43.39 20.90 -17.47
C MET A 121 42.34 19.79 -17.68
N MET A 122 42.79 18.56 -17.96
CA MET A 122 41.90 17.41 -18.06
C MET A 122 41.25 17.06 -16.71
N ALA A 123 41.99 17.13 -15.61
CA ALA A 123 41.44 16.92 -14.27
C ALA A 123 40.41 18.00 -13.89
N GLU A 124 40.64 19.26 -14.26
CA GLU A 124 39.70 20.36 -14.04
C GLU A 124 38.42 20.19 -14.86
N LEU A 125 38.54 19.80 -16.14
CA LEU A 125 37.38 19.48 -16.98
C LEU A 125 36.56 18.32 -16.43
N GLU A 126 37.21 17.27 -15.92
CA GLU A 126 36.48 16.17 -15.28
C GLU A 126 35.83 16.60 -13.96
N GLY A 127 36.49 17.46 -13.17
CA GLY A 127 35.92 18.09 -11.98
C GLY A 127 34.66 18.90 -12.28
N LEU A 128 34.71 19.76 -13.29
CA LEU A 128 33.56 20.56 -13.73
C LEU A 128 32.41 19.69 -14.25
N ARG A 129 32.73 18.63 -14.99
CA ARG A 129 31.72 17.67 -15.47
C ARG A 129 31.06 16.91 -14.33
N ALA A 130 31.85 16.45 -13.35
CA ALA A 130 31.34 15.76 -12.18
C ALA A 130 30.47 16.68 -11.31
N ALA A 131 30.92 17.92 -11.07
CA ALA A 131 30.14 18.92 -10.33
C ALA A 131 28.80 19.19 -11.01
N ARG A 132 28.81 19.43 -12.32
CA ARG A 132 27.57 19.66 -13.09
C ARG A 132 26.64 18.45 -13.08
N ALA A 133 27.18 17.22 -13.13
CA ALA A 133 26.37 16.01 -13.04
C ALA A 133 25.71 15.87 -11.66
N SER A 134 26.45 16.18 -10.58
CA SER A 134 25.90 16.26 -9.21
C SER A 134 24.78 17.30 -9.12
N ASP A 135 24.99 18.51 -9.63
CA ASP A 135 23.98 19.58 -9.61
C ASP A 135 22.69 19.17 -10.35
N VAL A 136 22.83 18.49 -11.50
CA VAL A 136 21.67 18.00 -12.27
C VAL A 136 20.94 16.88 -11.51
N ALA A 137 21.66 15.99 -10.84
CA ALA A 137 21.06 14.92 -10.05
C ALA A 137 20.32 15.48 -8.83
N GLU A 138 20.93 16.44 -8.12
CA GLU A 138 20.32 17.13 -6.97
C GLU A 138 19.07 17.92 -7.38
N THR A 139 19.16 18.73 -8.44
CA THR A 139 18.01 19.51 -8.93
C THR A 139 16.86 18.60 -9.39
N SER A 140 17.16 17.49 -10.06
CA SER A 140 16.16 16.49 -10.45
C SER A 140 15.49 15.85 -9.23
N ALA A 141 16.26 15.53 -8.18
CA ALA A 141 15.72 15.00 -6.93
C ALA A 141 14.82 16.01 -6.20
N ILE A 142 15.21 17.29 -6.16
CA ILE A 142 14.40 18.38 -5.59
C ILE A 142 13.09 18.54 -6.37
N LEU A 143 13.15 18.57 -7.70
CA LEU A 143 11.95 18.69 -8.54
C LEU A 143 10.99 17.51 -8.31
N ALA A 144 11.52 16.29 -8.24
CA ALA A 144 10.72 15.10 -7.95
C ALA A 144 10.03 15.17 -6.59
N ALA A 145 10.71 15.72 -5.56
CA ALA A 145 10.13 15.91 -4.23
C ALA A 145 9.08 17.05 -4.18
N LEU A 146 9.28 18.14 -4.93
CA LEU A 146 8.39 19.30 -4.91
C LEU A 146 7.13 19.14 -5.77
N THR A 147 7.22 18.41 -6.89
CA THR A 147 6.10 18.19 -7.83
C THR A 147 4.82 17.70 -7.13
N PRO A 148 4.83 16.62 -6.32
CA PRO A 148 3.61 16.15 -5.66
C PRO A 148 3.05 17.15 -4.63
N LEU A 149 3.89 17.96 -3.99
CA LEU A 149 3.46 18.99 -3.04
C LEU A 149 2.74 20.15 -3.75
N LEU A 150 3.23 20.53 -4.94
CA LEU A 150 2.61 21.54 -5.81
C LEU A 150 1.27 21.06 -6.35
N ASP A 151 1.19 19.80 -6.81
CA ASP A 151 -0.06 19.21 -7.31
C ASP A 151 -1.13 19.15 -6.22
N THR A 152 -0.73 18.85 -4.98
CA THR A 152 -1.63 18.86 -3.82
C THR A 152 -2.07 20.28 -3.44
N ALA A 153 -1.18 21.26 -3.50
CA ALA A 153 -1.50 22.66 -3.19
C ALA A 153 -2.38 23.34 -4.25
N GLY A 154 -2.36 22.85 -5.49
CA GLY A 154 -3.19 23.34 -6.59
C GLY A 154 -4.60 22.75 -6.66
N GLN A 155 -4.88 21.70 -5.87
CA GLN A 155 -6.22 21.11 -5.80
C GLN A 155 -7.15 22.03 -4.97
N PRO A 156 -8.35 22.37 -5.47
CA PRO A 156 -9.36 23.05 -4.66
C PRO A 156 -9.64 22.22 -3.40
N TYR A 157 -9.67 22.88 -2.23
CA TYR A 157 -10.13 22.26 -1.00
C TYR A 157 -11.58 21.81 -1.18
N GLU A 158 -11.80 20.52 -1.43
CA GLU A 158 -13.10 19.89 -1.25
C GLU A 158 -13.23 19.50 0.23
N PRO A 159 -14.07 20.20 1.02
CA PRO A 159 -14.36 19.76 2.37
C PRO A 159 -14.99 18.36 2.27
N THR A 160 -14.32 17.38 2.86
CA THR A 160 -14.90 16.06 3.11
C THR A 160 -16.08 16.27 4.05
N ASN A 161 -17.30 16.30 3.50
CA ASN A 161 -18.53 16.27 4.28
C ASN A 161 -18.60 14.91 5.01
N GLU A 162 -17.99 14.87 6.18
CA GLU A 162 -18.30 13.88 7.23
C GLU A 162 -19.68 14.22 7.82
N GLU A 163 -20.74 14.07 7.01
CA GLU A 163 -22.11 13.90 7.50
C GLU A 163 -22.53 12.46 7.17
N ASN A 164 -22.19 11.55 8.08
CA ASN A 164 -22.90 10.28 8.28
C ASN A 164 -22.54 9.75 9.67
N VAL A 165 -23.25 10.27 10.67
CA VAL A 165 -23.60 9.56 11.91
C VAL A 165 -25.11 9.65 12.07
#